data_AF-A0A2G6ERG8-F1
#
_entry.id   AF-A0A2G6ERG8-F1
#
_cell.length_a   1.000
_cell.length_b   1.000
_cell.length_c   1.000
_cell.angle_alpha   90.00
_cell.angle_beta   90.00
_cell.angle_gamma   90.00
#
_symmetry.space_group_name_H-M   'P 1'
#
loop_
_entity.id
_entity.type
_entity.pdbx_description
1 polymer ?
#
loop_
_entity_poly.entity_id
_entity_poly.type
_entity_poly.pdbx_seq_one_letter_code
_entity_poly.pdbx_strand_id
1 'polypeptide(L)'
;MHREIDFENDIEQMLITSGGYHKGNVKGYDPERALFPDDVVAFVKQTQPKAWNRLTGLDVAKASTMLIDSLTKELHAKGALSVLRGGFKCVGKTVRLAFFAPNTELDPAAAERFGQNRLTIVRQVKTQTGAIPDIVLAVNGLPVATLELKNPMSATRWTVENAKYQYRFERDPKDPLFAFKERCLVHFAVDTELVYMTTKLEGKDTFFLPFNLGENHGAGNPLAYDDVRTSYLWRQVLPRDSLMDILARFIHLDVEEKSVVTNKGIKRIRKEKMIFPRYH
;
A
#
# COMPACT_ATOMS: atom_id res chain seq x y z
N MET A 1 21.33 -11.64 11.97
CA MET A 1 20.10 -10.91 12.38
C MET A 1 19.45 -11.65 13.55
N HIS A 2 19.45 -11.09 14.76
CA HIS A 2 19.00 -11.81 15.98
C HIS A 2 17.74 -11.21 16.63
N ARG A 3 17.33 -9.99 16.27
CA ARG A 3 16.11 -9.34 16.78
C ARG A 3 15.20 -8.88 15.64
N GLU A 4 13.91 -8.70 15.95
CA GLU A 4 12.89 -8.17 15.02
C GLU A 4 13.23 -6.75 14.54
N ILE A 5 13.76 -5.91 15.44
CA ILE A 5 14.23 -4.56 15.10
C ILE A 5 15.36 -4.57 14.06
N ASP A 6 16.24 -5.57 14.09
CA ASP A 6 17.31 -5.71 13.12
C ASP A 6 16.72 -6.10 11.75
N PHE A 7 15.61 -6.87 11.75
CA PHE A 7 14.88 -7.24 10.54
C PHE A 7 14.19 -6.05 9.87
N GLU A 8 13.50 -5.22 10.65
CA GLU A 8 12.93 -3.97 10.17
C GLU A 8 14.01 -3.01 9.63
N ASN A 9 15.15 -2.90 10.32
CA ASN A 9 16.25 -2.04 9.92
C ASN A 9 16.81 -2.46 8.55
N ASP A 10 17.06 -3.75 8.34
CA ASP A 10 17.67 -4.23 7.10
C ASP A 10 16.75 -4.01 5.89
N ILE A 11 15.42 -4.21 6.06
CA ILE A 11 14.43 -3.92 5.03
C ILE A 11 14.36 -2.41 4.74
N GLU A 12 14.29 -1.57 5.79
CA GLU A 12 14.28 -0.11 5.63
C GLU A 12 15.53 0.38 4.89
N GLN A 13 16.73 -0.08 5.29
CA GLN A 13 17.97 0.30 4.66
C GLN A 13 18.07 -0.17 3.22
N MET A 14 17.66 -1.40 2.91
CA MET A 14 17.69 -1.89 1.53
C MET A 14 16.76 -1.09 0.62
N LEU A 15 15.51 -0.83 1.05
CA LEU A 15 14.56 -0.07 0.25
C LEU A 15 15.01 1.38 0.04
N ILE A 16 15.64 2.01 1.04
CA ILE A 16 16.18 3.37 0.90
C ILE A 16 17.39 3.40 -0.03
N THR A 17 18.36 2.51 0.17
CA THR A 17 19.64 2.57 -0.55
C THR A 17 19.56 2.04 -1.98
N SER A 18 18.72 1.03 -2.21
CA SER A 18 18.68 0.28 -3.48
C SER A 18 17.27 0.12 -4.04
N GLY A 19 16.23 0.23 -3.20
CA GLY A 19 14.83 0.08 -3.62
C GLY A 19 14.15 1.34 -4.14
N GLY A 20 14.81 2.52 -4.09
CA GLY A 20 14.25 3.78 -4.57
C GLY A 20 13.25 4.46 -3.62
N TYR A 21 13.34 4.18 -2.32
CA TYR A 21 12.49 4.78 -1.28
C TYR A 21 13.19 5.91 -0.55
N HIS A 22 12.39 6.80 0.02
CA HIS A 22 12.84 7.73 1.05
C HIS A 22 12.39 7.23 2.42
N LYS A 23 13.17 7.54 3.47
CA LYS A 23 12.69 7.41 4.84
C LYS A 23 11.53 8.38 5.07
N GLY A 24 10.38 7.88 5.48
CA GLY A 24 9.25 8.73 5.85
C GLY A 24 9.32 9.20 7.30
N ASN A 25 8.51 10.21 7.61
CA ASN A 25 8.39 10.75 8.96
C ASN A 25 7.11 10.23 9.61
N VAL A 26 7.24 9.39 10.64
CA VAL A 26 6.09 8.85 11.40
C VAL A 26 5.20 9.96 11.98
N LYS A 27 5.77 11.12 12.33
CA LYS A 27 5.01 12.27 12.86
C LYS A 27 4.16 12.98 11.81
N GLY A 28 4.44 12.75 10.52
CA GLY A 28 3.67 13.30 9.41
C GLY A 28 2.46 12.45 9.03
N TYR A 29 2.25 11.32 9.70
CA TYR A 29 1.08 10.47 9.49
C TYR A 29 -0.15 11.07 10.18
N ASP A 30 -1.25 11.20 9.44
CA ASP A 30 -2.58 11.56 9.92
C ASP A 30 -3.39 10.28 10.14
N PRO A 31 -3.61 9.83 11.40
CA PRO A 31 -4.31 8.59 11.68
C PRO A 31 -5.79 8.63 11.29
N GLU A 32 -6.45 9.80 11.35
CA GLU A 32 -7.88 9.93 11.03
C GLU A 32 -8.13 9.70 9.55
N ARG A 33 -7.20 10.16 8.69
CA ARG A 33 -7.30 9.99 7.24
C ARG A 33 -6.49 8.84 6.70
N ALA A 34 -5.60 8.25 7.50
CA ALA A 34 -4.58 7.28 7.09
C ALA A 34 -3.79 7.72 5.86
N LEU A 35 -3.20 8.92 5.94
CA LEU A 35 -2.41 9.56 4.89
C LEU A 35 -1.16 10.23 5.49
N PHE A 36 -0.24 10.63 4.62
CA PHE A 36 0.81 11.61 4.90
C PHE A 36 0.46 12.91 4.15
N PRO A 37 -0.31 13.84 4.75
CA PRO A 37 -0.88 14.97 4.02
C PRO A 37 0.17 15.89 3.39
N ASP A 38 1.28 16.12 4.09
CA ASP A 38 2.36 16.98 3.58
C ASP A 38 3.03 16.40 2.34
N ASP A 39 3.19 15.07 2.28
CA ASP A 39 3.74 14.38 1.12
C ASP A 39 2.80 14.49 -0.09
N VAL A 40 1.48 14.38 0.13
CA VAL A 40 0.46 14.58 -0.91
C VAL A 40 0.53 16.01 -1.45
N VAL A 41 0.53 17.00 -0.55
CA VAL A 41 0.58 18.43 -0.92
C VAL A 41 1.87 18.76 -1.65
N ALA A 42 3.02 18.27 -1.17
CA ALA A 42 4.32 18.48 -1.81
C ALA A 42 4.34 17.91 -3.23
N PHE A 43 3.86 16.68 -3.42
CA PHE A 43 3.78 16.04 -4.73
C PHE A 43 2.88 16.83 -5.69
N VAL A 44 1.69 17.27 -5.26
CA VAL A 44 0.78 18.05 -6.12
C VAL A 44 1.35 19.42 -6.46
N LYS A 45 2.01 20.12 -5.52
CA LYS A 45 2.70 21.39 -5.77
C LYS A 45 3.79 21.24 -6.84
N GLN A 46 4.61 20.20 -6.72
CA GLN A 46 5.74 19.95 -7.62
C GLN A 46 5.27 19.56 -9.03
N THR A 47 4.34 18.59 -9.11
CA THR A 47 3.97 17.97 -10.38
C THR A 47 2.83 18.68 -11.11
N GLN A 48 1.97 19.39 -10.38
CA GLN A 48 0.73 19.96 -10.88
C GLN A 48 0.50 21.41 -10.41
N PRO A 49 1.46 22.34 -10.66
CA PRO A 49 1.40 23.71 -10.14
C PRO A 49 0.14 24.47 -10.59
N LYS A 50 -0.39 24.19 -11.79
CA LYS A 50 -1.65 24.78 -12.27
C LYS A 50 -2.85 24.38 -11.41
N ALA A 51 -2.91 23.12 -10.97
CA ALA A 51 -3.97 22.64 -10.08
C ALA A 51 -3.82 23.23 -8.68
N TRP A 52 -2.58 23.28 -8.16
CA TRP A 52 -2.29 23.89 -6.88
C TRP A 52 -2.63 25.39 -6.82
N ASN A 53 -2.22 26.17 -7.83
CA ASN A 53 -2.49 27.60 -7.90
C ASN A 53 -3.99 27.92 -7.95
N ARG A 54 -4.81 27.02 -8.52
CA ARG A 54 -6.27 27.15 -8.51
C ARG A 54 -6.83 27.01 -7.09
N LEU A 55 -6.30 26.09 -6.29
CA LEU A 55 -6.73 25.91 -4.90
C LEU A 55 -6.36 27.13 -4.05
N THR A 56 -5.11 27.59 -4.16
CA THR A 56 -4.65 28.78 -3.43
C THR A 56 -5.34 30.07 -3.89
N GLY A 57 -5.75 30.16 -5.16
CA GLY A 57 -6.53 31.28 -5.67
C GLY A 57 -7.96 31.34 -5.15
N LEU A 58 -8.50 30.24 -4.61
CA LEU A 58 -9.78 30.24 -3.88
C LEU A 58 -9.59 30.65 -2.42
N ASP A 59 -8.66 29.98 -1.73
CA ASP A 59 -8.30 30.27 -0.35
C ASP A 59 -6.93 29.65 -0.04
N VAL A 60 -5.91 30.48 0.17
CA VAL A 60 -4.53 30.04 0.45
C VAL A 60 -4.47 29.23 1.75
N ALA A 61 -5.21 29.61 2.78
CA ALA A 61 -5.18 28.96 4.09
C ALA A 61 -5.87 27.59 4.06
N LYS A 62 -6.86 27.40 3.18
CA LYS A 62 -7.62 26.14 3.06
C LYS A 62 -7.17 25.23 1.93
N ALA A 63 -6.26 25.66 1.05
CA ALA A 63 -5.86 24.91 -0.14
C ALA A 63 -5.42 23.47 0.17
N SER A 64 -4.58 23.27 1.20
CA SER A 64 -4.15 21.94 1.64
C SER A 64 -5.32 21.10 2.13
N THR A 65 -6.16 21.65 3.01
CA THR A 65 -7.34 20.97 3.56
C THR A 65 -8.31 20.55 2.45
N MET A 66 -8.59 21.44 1.49
CA MET A 66 -9.46 21.15 0.35
C MET A 66 -8.93 19.98 -0.51
N LEU A 67 -7.62 19.94 -0.75
CA LEU A 67 -6.97 18.85 -1.49
C LEU A 67 -7.14 17.52 -0.76
N ILE A 68 -6.81 17.50 0.54
CA ILE A 68 -6.81 16.29 1.37
C ILE A 68 -8.24 15.78 1.62
N ASP A 69 -9.20 16.65 1.84
CA ASP A 69 -10.61 16.27 2.02
C ASP A 69 -11.18 15.71 0.71
N SER A 70 -10.83 16.31 -0.43
CA SER A 70 -11.22 15.79 -1.75
C SER A 70 -10.61 14.41 -2.01
N LEU A 71 -9.33 14.23 -1.69
CA LEU A 71 -8.65 12.94 -1.81
C LEU A 71 -9.30 11.88 -0.92
N THR A 72 -9.50 12.18 0.36
CA THR A 72 -10.11 11.28 1.35
C THR A 72 -11.51 10.82 0.90
N LYS A 73 -12.34 11.77 0.44
CA LYS A 73 -13.67 11.46 -0.08
C LYS A 73 -13.63 10.53 -1.29
N GLU A 74 -12.71 10.77 -2.21
CA GLU A 74 -12.58 9.98 -3.44
C GLU A 74 -11.98 8.59 -3.18
N LEU A 75 -11.06 8.47 -2.21
CA LEU A 75 -10.55 7.18 -1.75
C LEU A 75 -11.66 6.32 -1.14
N HIS A 76 -12.51 6.91 -0.29
CA HIS A 76 -13.66 6.20 0.28
C HIS A 76 -14.69 5.80 -0.81
N ALA A 77 -14.91 6.65 -1.80
CA ALA A 77 -15.90 6.39 -2.85
C ALA A 77 -15.42 5.39 -3.93
N LYS A 78 -14.15 5.45 -4.32
CA LYS A 78 -13.61 4.75 -5.51
C LYS A 78 -12.50 3.76 -5.20
N GLY A 79 -11.86 3.88 -4.03
CA GLY A 79 -10.70 3.09 -3.64
C GLY A 79 -9.37 3.61 -4.17
N ALA A 80 -8.30 3.28 -3.46
CA ALA A 80 -6.92 3.67 -3.74
C ALA A 80 -6.46 3.29 -5.14
N LEU A 81 -6.80 2.09 -5.64
CA LEU A 81 -6.38 1.66 -6.98
C LEU A 81 -6.95 2.56 -8.09
N SER A 82 -8.23 2.95 -7.96
CA SER A 82 -8.88 3.86 -8.91
C SER A 82 -8.26 5.26 -8.84
N VAL A 83 -8.00 5.77 -7.62
CA VAL A 83 -7.39 7.09 -7.41
C VAL A 83 -5.95 7.14 -7.92
N LEU A 84 -5.15 6.10 -7.69
CA LEU A 84 -3.77 6.02 -8.18
C LEU A 84 -3.73 6.05 -9.72
N ARG A 85 -4.55 5.23 -10.39
CA ARG A 85 -4.58 5.12 -11.87
C ARG A 85 -5.30 6.29 -12.55
N GLY A 86 -6.36 6.81 -11.95
CA GLY A 86 -7.29 7.78 -12.55
C GLY A 86 -7.14 9.21 -12.04
N GLY A 87 -6.45 9.40 -10.92
CA GLY A 87 -6.55 10.62 -10.13
C GLY A 87 -7.90 10.74 -9.42
N PHE A 88 -8.12 11.89 -8.79
CA PHE A 88 -9.33 12.19 -8.04
C PHE A 88 -9.84 13.59 -8.39
N LYS A 89 -11.14 13.84 -8.15
CA LYS A 89 -11.73 15.15 -8.40
C LYS A 89 -11.50 16.10 -7.22
N CYS A 90 -10.91 17.26 -7.49
CA CYS A 90 -10.74 18.35 -6.54
C CYS A 90 -11.14 19.66 -7.24
N VAL A 91 -12.15 20.36 -6.71
CA VAL A 91 -12.66 21.64 -7.26
C VAL A 91 -12.90 21.59 -8.79
N GLY A 92 -13.59 20.54 -9.23
CA GLY A 92 -13.98 20.34 -10.64
C GLY A 92 -12.85 19.94 -11.59
N LYS A 93 -11.61 19.74 -11.11
CA LYS A 93 -10.47 19.26 -11.91
C LYS A 93 -9.98 17.91 -11.40
N THR A 94 -9.37 17.14 -12.30
CA THR A 94 -8.71 15.88 -11.92
C THR A 94 -7.30 16.19 -11.45
N VAL A 95 -6.96 15.76 -10.25
CA VAL A 95 -5.60 15.77 -9.68
C VAL A 95 -5.06 14.34 -9.69
N ARG A 96 -3.83 14.15 -10.18
CA ARG A 96 -3.15 12.86 -10.19
C ARG A 96 -2.39 12.67 -8.88
N LEU A 97 -2.47 11.47 -8.30
CA LEU A 97 -1.72 11.09 -7.10
C LEU A 97 -0.51 10.20 -7.42
N ALA A 98 -0.43 9.69 -8.65
CA ALA A 98 0.71 8.93 -9.14
C ALA A 98 0.84 9.11 -10.66
N PHE A 99 2.06 8.97 -11.16
CA PHE A 99 2.35 8.76 -12.56
C PHE A 99 2.96 7.37 -12.75
N PHE A 100 2.67 6.69 -13.83
CA PHE A 100 3.20 5.34 -14.08
C PHE A 100 4.13 5.36 -15.29
N ALA A 101 5.07 4.41 -15.33
CA ALA A 101 5.98 4.26 -16.45
C ALA A 101 5.19 4.13 -17.77
N PRO A 102 5.61 4.82 -18.84
CA PRO A 102 4.95 4.71 -20.12
C PRO A 102 5.14 3.30 -20.71
N ASN A 103 4.19 2.85 -21.53
CA ASN A 103 4.30 1.54 -22.21
C ASN A 103 5.40 1.53 -23.30
N THR A 104 5.87 2.70 -23.75
CA THR A 104 6.96 2.86 -24.70
C THR A 104 7.88 4.00 -24.25
N GLU A 105 9.16 3.94 -24.59
CA GLU A 105 10.15 4.98 -24.24
C GLU A 105 9.95 6.32 -24.99
N LEU A 106 8.87 6.45 -25.77
CA LEU A 106 8.64 7.55 -26.70
C LEU A 106 8.01 8.81 -26.07
N ASP A 107 7.70 8.81 -24.76
CA ASP A 107 7.20 10.00 -24.05
C ASP A 107 8.16 10.41 -22.91
N PRO A 108 9.18 11.26 -23.22
CA PRO A 108 10.12 11.79 -22.23
C PRO A 108 9.43 12.53 -21.08
N ALA A 109 8.31 13.21 -21.35
CA ALA A 109 7.57 13.93 -20.32
C ALA A 109 6.84 12.97 -19.36
N ALA A 110 6.37 11.81 -19.85
CA ALA A 110 5.84 10.76 -18.98
C ALA A 110 6.94 10.13 -18.12
N ALA A 111 8.12 9.89 -18.68
CA ALA A 111 9.27 9.39 -17.93
C ALA A 111 9.70 10.37 -16.82
N GLU A 112 9.76 11.68 -17.12
CA GLU A 112 10.07 12.71 -16.13
C GLU A 112 9.02 12.73 -14.99
N ARG A 113 7.73 12.73 -15.34
CA ARG A 113 6.64 12.67 -14.33
C ARG A 113 6.68 11.38 -13.52
N PHE A 114 6.99 10.25 -14.14
CA PHE A 114 7.19 9.00 -13.43
C PHE A 114 8.34 9.14 -12.42
N GLY A 115 9.45 9.75 -12.82
CA GLY A 115 10.59 10.10 -11.95
C GLY A 115 10.21 10.93 -10.72
N GLN A 116 9.17 11.76 -10.82
CA GLN A 116 8.69 12.61 -9.72
C GLN A 116 7.87 11.87 -8.65
N ASN A 117 7.49 10.60 -8.84
CA ASN A 117 6.85 9.84 -7.75
C ASN A 117 7.85 9.61 -6.62
N ARG A 118 7.40 9.94 -5.41
CA ARG A 118 8.11 9.70 -4.16
C ARG A 118 7.47 8.54 -3.41
N LEU A 119 8.25 7.49 -3.20
CA LEU A 119 7.85 6.38 -2.35
C LEU A 119 8.52 6.51 -0.98
N THR A 120 7.78 6.24 0.08
CA THR A 120 8.28 6.30 1.45
C THR A 120 8.08 4.99 2.17
N ILE A 121 9.09 4.60 2.95
CA ILE A 121 9.01 3.55 3.96
C ILE A 121 8.90 4.22 5.33
N VAL A 122 7.86 3.87 6.09
CA VAL A 122 7.61 4.42 7.42
C VAL A 122 7.39 3.28 8.38
N ARG A 123 8.09 3.32 9.51
CA ARG A 123 7.95 2.31 10.56
C ARG A 123 6.97 2.76 11.62
N GLN A 124 6.24 1.80 12.17
CA GLN A 124 5.49 1.96 13.43
C GLN A 124 4.53 3.16 13.43
N VAL A 125 3.76 3.33 12.36
CA VAL A 125 2.70 4.35 12.34
C VAL A 125 1.60 3.96 13.31
N LYS A 126 1.10 4.89 14.12
CA LYS A 126 -0.05 4.63 15.00
C LYS A 126 -1.34 4.90 14.25
N THR A 127 -2.18 3.88 14.10
CA THR A 127 -3.47 4.01 13.39
C THR A 127 -4.54 4.70 14.25
N GLN A 128 -5.70 5.00 13.66
CA GLN A 128 -6.81 5.62 14.37
C GLN A 128 -7.28 4.76 15.55
N THR A 129 -7.33 3.44 15.33
CA THR A 129 -7.72 2.45 16.35
C THR A 129 -6.60 2.10 17.33
N GLY A 130 -5.41 2.71 17.17
CA GLY A 130 -4.27 2.55 18.07
C GLY A 130 -3.35 1.37 17.74
N ALA A 131 -3.64 0.61 16.69
CA ALA A 131 -2.73 -0.42 16.18
C ALA A 131 -1.44 0.21 15.63
N ILE A 132 -0.36 -0.57 15.60
CA ILE A 132 0.96 -0.13 15.14
C ILE A 132 1.55 -1.22 14.24
N PRO A 133 1.36 -1.17 12.91
CA PRO A 133 2.05 -2.07 12.00
C PRO A 133 3.55 -1.75 11.93
N ASP A 134 4.37 -2.78 11.74
CA ASP A 134 5.83 -2.64 11.70
C ASP A 134 6.30 -1.72 10.57
N ILE A 135 5.80 -1.93 9.34
CA ILE A 135 6.13 -1.12 8.17
C ILE A 135 4.88 -0.72 7.40
N VAL A 136 4.86 0.53 6.93
CA VAL A 136 3.93 1.05 5.93
C VAL A 136 4.72 1.61 4.74
N LEU A 137 4.34 1.18 3.54
CA LEU A 137 4.84 1.72 2.29
C LEU A 137 3.80 2.66 1.69
N ALA A 138 4.22 3.85 1.28
CA ALA A 138 3.35 4.86 0.70
C ALA A 138 3.88 5.39 -0.63
N VAL A 139 2.95 5.74 -1.52
CA VAL A 139 3.20 6.41 -2.81
C VAL A 139 2.64 7.82 -2.70
N ASN A 140 3.50 8.83 -2.80
CA ASN A 140 3.13 10.25 -2.76
C ASN A 140 2.21 10.60 -1.57
N GLY A 141 2.47 9.98 -0.41
CA GLY A 141 1.74 10.17 0.83
C GLY A 141 0.47 9.33 1.00
N LEU A 142 0.11 8.47 0.04
CA LEU A 142 -0.95 7.46 0.20
C LEU A 142 -0.34 6.11 0.59
N PRO A 143 -0.64 5.55 1.77
CA PRO A 143 -0.32 4.17 2.10
C PRO A 143 -0.90 3.18 1.08
N VAL A 144 -0.08 2.24 0.63
CA VAL A 144 -0.46 1.21 -0.36
C VAL A 144 -0.18 -0.22 0.10
N ALA A 145 0.73 -0.42 1.05
CA ALA A 145 1.00 -1.72 1.65
C ALA A 145 1.41 -1.60 3.11
N THR A 146 1.11 -2.64 3.89
CA THR A 146 1.63 -2.81 5.25
C THR A 146 2.39 -4.13 5.37
N LEU A 147 3.40 -4.19 6.23
CA LEU A 147 4.09 -5.42 6.59
C LEU A 147 4.07 -5.58 8.12
N GLU A 148 3.82 -6.80 8.58
CA GLU A 148 4.11 -7.29 9.94
C GLU A 148 5.26 -8.29 9.83
N LEU A 149 6.37 -7.99 10.48
CA LEU A 149 7.62 -8.73 10.38
C LEU A 149 7.83 -9.55 11.65
N LYS A 150 8.31 -10.78 11.52
CA LYS A 150 8.61 -11.66 12.66
C LYS A 150 9.95 -12.35 12.44
N ASN A 151 10.67 -12.63 13.52
CA ASN A 151 11.96 -13.31 13.45
C ASN A 151 11.94 -14.57 14.33
N PRO A 152 11.85 -15.77 13.72
CA PRO A 152 11.81 -17.04 14.45
C PRO A 152 13.09 -17.31 15.26
N MET A 153 14.21 -16.68 14.88
CA MET A 153 15.50 -16.78 15.57
C MET A 153 15.63 -15.82 16.76
N SER A 154 14.64 -14.94 16.97
CA SER A 154 14.62 -14.03 18.12
C SER A 154 14.14 -14.72 19.41
N ALA A 155 14.27 -14.04 20.54
CA ALA A 155 13.86 -14.56 21.84
C ALA A 155 12.36 -14.92 21.90
N THR A 156 11.50 -14.23 21.14
CA THR A 156 10.06 -14.52 21.09
C THR A 156 9.72 -15.75 20.25
N ARG A 157 10.64 -16.15 19.34
CA ARG A 157 10.44 -17.22 18.35
C ARG A 157 9.19 -17.05 17.49
N TRP A 158 8.73 -15.82 17.33
CA TRP A 158 7.53 -15.52 16.56
C TRP A 158 7.76 -15.80 15.08
N THR A 159 6.72 -16.35 14.45
CA THR A 159 6.71 -16.75 13.04
C THR A 159 5.65 -15.97 12.27
N VAL A 160 5.53 -16.24 10.98
CA VAL A 160 4.49 -15.66 10.12
C VAL A 160 3.07 -15.94 10.63
N GLU A 161 2.85 -17.03 11.38
CA GLU A 161 1.55 -17.30 12.01
C GLU A 161 1.21 -16.27 13.10
N ASN A 162 2.21 -15.74 13.82
CA ASN A 162 2.00 -14.64 14.77
C ASN A 162 1.62 -13.34 14.04
N ALA A 163 2.29 -13.02 12.93
CA ALA A 163 1.92 -11.86 12.11
C ALA A 163 0.49 -11.98 11.54
N LYS A 164 0.11 -13.17 11.04
CA LYS A 164 -1.27 -13.45 10.59
C LYS A 164 -2.27 -13.31 11.74
N TYR A 165 -1.90 -13.73 12.95
CA TYR A 165 -2.73 -13.55 14.14
C TYR A 165 -2.95 -12.06 14.43
N GLN A 166 -1.89 -11.24 14.45
CA GLN A 166 -2.02 -9.80 14.67
C GLN A 166 -2.97 -9.15 13.65
N TYR A 167 -2.83 -9.46 12.36
CA TYR A 167 -3.78 -8.97 11.36
C TYR A 167 -5.23 -9.40 11.59
N ARG A 168 -5.46 -10.61 12.11
CA ARG A 168 -6.82 -11.13 12.35
C ARG A 168 -7.48 -10.55 13.59
N PHE A 169 -6.72 -10.29 14.64
CA PHE A 169 -7.27 -10.04 15.97
C PHE A 169 -6.89 -8.68 16.56
N GLU A 170 -5.85 -8.03 16.02
CA GLU A 170 -5.33 -6.77 16.55
C GLU A 170 -5.34 -5.62 15.52
N ARG A 171 -5.73 -5.89 14.27
CA ARG A 171 -5.89 -4.87 13.22
C ARG A 171 -7.38 -4.76 12.88
N ASP A 172 -7.99 -3.63 13.23
CA ASP A 172 -9.42 -3.39 12.96
C ASP A 172 -9.64 -3.15 11.45
N PRO A 173 -10.42 -3.99 10.74
CA PRO A 173 -10.72 -3.80 9.33
C PRO A 173 -11.49 -2.51 9.00
N LYS A 174 -12.03 -1.80 10.01
CA LYS A 174 -12.69 -0.51 9.87
C LYS A 174 -11.74 0.68 10.02
N ASP A 175 -10.52 0.46 10.50
CA ASP A 175 -9.50 1.50 10.52
C ASP A 175 -9.20 1.95 9.08
N PRO A 176 -9.15 3.26 8.78
CA PRO A 176 -8.93 3.74 7.41
C PRO A 176 -7.69 3.15 6.72
N LEU A 177 -6.64 2.79 7.47
CA LEU A 177 -5.44 2.15 6.91
C LEU A 177 -5.70 0.73 6.38
N PHE A 178 -6.57 -0.02 7.07
CA PHE A 178 -6.86 -1.43 6.80
C PHE A 178 -8.18 -1.66 6.07
N ALA A 179 -9.01 -0.62 5.97
CA ALA A 179 -10.27 -0.64 5.25
C ALA A 179 -10.06 -1.10 3.81
N PHE A 180 -10.78 -2.16 3.43
CA PHE A 180 -10.66 -2.80 2.13
C PHE A 180 -10.66 -1.75 1.02
N LYS A 181 -9.66 -1.84 0.12
CA LYS A 181 -9.45 -1.00 -1.07
C LYS A 181 -9.33 0.52 -0.84
N GLU A 182 -9.45 1.05 0.37
CA GLU A 182 -9.49 2.50 0.60
C GLU A 182 -8.10 3.14 0.73
N ARG A 183 -7.15 2.45 1.36
CA ARG A 183 -5.74 2.87 1.48
C ARG A 183 -4.85 1.74 0.99
N CYS A 184 -4.35 0.93 1.93
CA CYS A 184 -3.51 -0.22 1.60
C CYS A 184 -4.28 -1.23 0.76
N LEU A 185 -3.61 -1.74 -0.27
CA LEU A 185 -4.15 -2.71 -1.23
C LEU A 185 -3.70 -4.14 -0.91
N VAL A 186 -2.67 -4.27 -0.09
CA VAL A 186 -2.09 -5.55 0.34
C VAL A 186 -1.46 -5.42 1.72
N HIS A 187 -1.52 -6.49 2.50
CA HIS A 187 -0.94 -6.63 3.82
C HIS A 187 -0.08 -7.90 3.84
N PHE A 188 1.21 -7.78 4.16
CA PHE A 188 2.15 -8.88 4.19
C PHE A 188 2.45 -9.30 5.63
N ALA A 189 2.26 -10.58 5.91
CA ALA A 189 2.80 -11.24 7.09
C ALA A 189 4.11 -11.93 6.67
N VAL A 190 5.22 -11.58 7.32
CA VAL A 190 6.56 -11.97 6.89
C VAL A 190 7.35 -12.53 8.07
N ASP A 191 8.00 -13.66 7.87
CA ASP A 191 9.14 -14.04 8.70
C ASP A 191 10.41 -14.25 7.84
N THR A 192 11.49 -14.81 8.40
CA THR A 192 12.74 -15.03 7.66
C THR A 192 12.63 -16.14 6.62
N GLU A 193 11.60 -16.99 6.68
CA GLU A 193 11.43 -18.18 5.84
C GLU A 193 10.25 -18.04 4.87
N LEU A 194 9.14 -17.44 5.29
CA LEU A 194 7.86 -17.43 4.59
C LEU A 194 7.22 -16.03 4.52
N VAL A 195 6.55 -15.78 3.40
CA VAL A 195 5.69 -14.62 3.16
C VAL A 195 4.26 -15.08 2.89
N TYR A 196 3.33 -14.48 3.60
CA TYR A 196 1.89 -14.57 3.32
C TYR A 196 1.33 -13.18 3.09
N MET A 197 0.29 -13.08 2.27
CA MET A 197 -0.37 -11.82 1.99
C MET A 197 -1.89 -11.94 2.06
N THR A 198 -2.54 -10.81 2.31
CA THR A 198 -3.98 -10.66 2.15
C THR A 198 -4.29 -9.29 1.59
N THR A 199 -5.36 -9.18 0.80
CA THR A 199 -5.83 -7.91 0.22
C THR A 199 -7.08 -7.38 0.91
N LYS A 200 -7.60 -8.11 1.91
CA LYS A 200 -8.78 -7.74 2.68
C LYS A 200 -8.71 -8.35 4.08
N LEU A 201 -8.69 -7.50 5.10
CA LEU A 201 -8.91 -7.95 6.47
C LEU A 201 -10.41 -8.17 6.72
N GLU A 202 -10.74 -9.31 7.32
CA GLU A 202 -12.09 -9.71 7.74
C GLU A 202 -12.07 -10.26 9.17
N GLY A 203 -11.24 -9.64 10.03
CA GLY A 203 -11.02 -10.10 11.41
C GLY A 203 -10.52 -11.54 11.43
N LYS A 204 -11.12 -12.39 12.28
CA LYS A 204 -10.80 -13.83 12.37
C LYS A 204 -10.93 -14.58 11.03
N ASP A 205 -11.81 -14.11 10.13
CA ASP A 205 -12.11 -14.74 8.85
C ASP A 205 -11.14 -14.27 7.74
N THR A 206 -10.15 -13.43 8.09
CA THR A 206 -9.11 -13.00 7.16
C THR A 206 -8.38 -14.21 6.56
N PHE A 207 -8.47 -14.30 5.24
CA PHE A 207 -7.80 -15.32 4.46
C PHE A 207 -6.44 -14.82 3.95
N PHE A 208 -5.40 -15.63 4.18
CA PHE A 208 -4.04 -15.35 3.75
C PHE A 208 -3.63 -16.31 2.64
N LEU A 209 -3.05 -15.76 1.58
CA LEU A 209 -2.45 -16.50 0.48
C LEU A 209 -0.93 -16.59 0.68
N PRO A 210 -0.30 -17.75 0.39
CA PRO A 210 1.15 -17.81 0.33
C PRO A 210 1.64 -16.90 -0.80
N PHE A 211 2.73 -16.19 -0.55
CA PHE A 211 3.38 -15.31 -1.53
C PHE A 211 4.85 -15.72 -1.72
N ASN A 212 5.11 -17.02 -1.71
CA ASN A 212 6.44 -17.63 -1.72
C ASN A 212 6.87 -18.05 -3.14
N LEU A 213 8.18 -18.14 -3.37
CA LEU A 213 8.83 -18.54 -4.63
C LEU A 213 8.56 -19.99 -5.05
N GLY A 214 8.26 -20.86 -4.08
CA GLY A 214 8.29 -22.31 -4.25
C GLY A 214 9.72 -22.87 -4.23
N GLU A 215 9.87 -24.14 -3.89
CA GLU A 215 11.17 -24.82 -3.84
C GLU A 215 11.03 -26.25 -4.41
N ASN A 216 11.69 -26.55 -5.53
CA ASN A 216 11.66 -27.88 -6.19
C ASN A 216 10.25 -28.48 -6.37
N HIS A 217 9.32 -27.69 -6.92
CA HIS A 217 7.88 -28.02 -7.05
C HIS A 217 7.09 -28.10 -5.73
N GLY A 218 7.71 -27.75 -4.61
CA GLY A 218 7.11 -27.67 -3.28
C GLY A 218 6.80 -26.24 -2.81
N ALA A 219 6.25 -26.15 -1.60
CA ALA A 219 5.97 -24.88 -0.92
C ALA A 219 7.22 -24.30 -0.25
N GLY A 220 7.20 -23.00 0.05
CA GLY A 220 8.29 -22.30 0.72
C GLY A 220 9.14 -21.48 -0.23
N ASN A 221 10.33 -21.09 0.22
CA ASN A 221 11.27 -20.28 -0.54
C ASN A 221 12.62 -21.02 -0.60
N PRO A 222 13.36 -20.96 -1.73
CA PRO A 222 14.71 -21.48 -1.79
C PRO A 222 15.63 -20.71 -0.83
N LEU A 223 16.80 -21.31 -0.52
CA LEU A 223 17.84 -20.61 0.22
C LEU A 223 18.28 -19.34 -0.54
N ALA A 224 18.37 -18.23 0.18
CA ALA A 224 18.99 -17.01 -0.33
C ALA A 224 20.48 -17.03 0.01
N TYR A 225 21.32 -16.62 -0.94
CA TYR A 225 22.76 -16.46 -0.69
C TYR A 225 22.99 -15.21 0.17
N ASP A 226 23.64 -15.39 1.32
CA ASP A 226 23.97 -14.33 2.30
C ASP A 226 22.80 -13.45 2.77
N ASP A 227 21.55 -13.97 2.70
CA ASP A 227 20.35 -13.27 3.18
C ASP A 227 19.30 -14.29 3.66
N VAL A 228 18.18 -13.80 4.20
CA VAL A 228 17.05 -14.65 4.58
C VAL A 228 16.21 -15.02 3.35
N ARG A 229 15.47 -16.14 3.43
CA ARG A 229 14.75 -16.71 2.28
C ARG A 229 13.65 -15.79 1.73
N THR A 230 13.14 -14.89 2.56
CA THR A 230 12.10 -13.91 2.19
C THR A 230 12.65 -12.65 1.54
N SER A 231 13.96 -12.55 1.33
CA SER A 231 14.62 -11.34 0.82
C SER A 231 14.19 -10.90 -0.57
N TYR A 232 13.68 -11.80 -1.40
CA TYR A 232 13.08 -11.43 -2.70
C TYR A 232 11.93 -10.42 -2.53
N LEU A 233 11.23 -10.40 -1.39
CA LEU A 233 10.14 -9.47 -1.15
C LEU A 233 10.64 -8.01 -1.23
N TRP A 234 11.67 -7.63 -0.46
CA TRP A 234 12.20 -6.27 -0.53
C TRP A 234 13.20 -6.05 -1.66
N ARG A 235 13.86 -7.10 -2.17
CA ARG A 235 14.86 -6.98 -3.24
C ARG A 235 14.28 -6.98 -4.65
N GLN A 236 13.11 -7.59 -4.87
CA GLN A 236 12.56 -7.81 -6.20
C GLN A 236 11.11 -7.31 -6.32
N VAL A 237 10.27 -7.51 -5.30
CA VAL A 237 8.83 -7.16 -5.37
C VAL A 237 8.56 -5.72 -4.97
N LEU A 238 9.04 -5.31 -3.80
CA LEU A 238 8.77 -4.00 -3.21
C LEU A 238 9.65 -2.84 -3.73
N PRO A 239 10.76 -3.02 -4.48
CA PRO A 239 11.45 -1.89 -5.10
C PRO A 239 10.50 -1.01 -5.91
N ARG A 240 10.80 0.28 -5.98
CA ARG A 240 9.95 1.34 -6.54
C ARG A 240 9.36 0.98 -7.88
N ASP A 241 10.20 0.58 -8.83
CA ASP A 241 9.74 0.34 -10.20
C ASP A 241 8.83 -0.88 -10.29
N SER A 242 9.16 -1.95 -9.55
CA SER A 242 8.31 -3.15 -9.44
C SER A 242 6.97 -2.83 -8.75
N LEU A 243 6.98 -2.17 -7.59
CA LEU A 243 5.74 -1.83 -6.88
C LEU A 243 4.86 -0.90 -7.72
N MET A 244 5.44 0.11 -8.37
CA MET A 244 4.70 1.01 -9.23
C MET A 244 4.12 0.29 -10.45
N ASP A 245 4.83 -0.70 -10.99
CA ASP A 245 4.30 -1.53 -12.08
C ASP A 245 3.14 -2.43 -11.62
N ILE A 246 3.28 -3.06 -10.45
CA ILE A 246 2.23 -3.84 -9.80
C ILE A 246 0.96 -3.00 -9.63
N LEU A 247 1.09 -1.78 -9.11
CA LEU A 247 -0.01 -0.83 -8.96
C LEU A 247 -0.59 -0.40 -10.30
N ALA A 248 0.24 -0.21 -11.33
CA ALA A 248 -0.19 0.22 -12.66
C ALA A 248 -1.03 -0.84 -13.38
N ARG A 249 -0.58 -2.10 -13.36
CA ARG A 249 -1.03 -3.11 -14.33
C ARG A 249 -1.47 -4.44 -13.72
N PHE A 250 -0.91 -4.86 -12.59
CA PHE A 250 -1.08 -6.24 -12.11
C PHE A 250 -2.12 -6.42 -11.00
N ILE A 251 -2.41 -5.38 -10.21
CA ILE A 251 -3.52 -5.43 -9.27
C ILE A 251 -4.85 -5.25 -10.01
N HIS A 252 -5.84 -6.09 -9.71
CA HIS A 252 -7.17 -6.01 -10.30
C HIS A 252 -8.27 -6.08 -9.24
N LEU A 253 -9.28 -5.21 -9.34
CA LEU A 253 -10.50 -5.31 -8.55
C LEU A 253 -11.54 -6.08 -9.37
N ASP A 254 -11.74 -7.34 -9.00
CA ASP A 254 -12.79 -8.19 -9.58
C ASP A 254 -14.14 -7.83 -8.94
N VAL A 255 -15.15 -7.58 -9.77
CA VAL A 255 -16.49 -7.14 -9.35
C VAL A 255 -17.54 -8.05 -9.98
N GLU A 256 -18.18 -8.88 -9.15
CA GLU A 256 -19.33 -9.68 -9.56
C GLU A 256 -20.63 -8.97 -9.16
N GLU A 257 -21.53 -8.75 -10.12
CA GLU A 257 -22.90 -8.28 -9.86
C GLU A 257 -23.91 -9.38 -10.18
N LYS A 258 -24.75 -9.73 -9.20
CA LYS A 258 -25.82 -10.74 -9.34
C LYS A 258 -27.16 -10.12 -8.95
N SER A 259 -28.17 -10.34 -9.78
CA SER A 259 -29.56 -9.96 -9.45
C SER A 259 -30.31 -11.17 -8.95
N VAL A 260 -30.75 -11.14 -7.70
CA VAL A 260 -31.53 -12.21 -7.06
C VAL A 260 -32.96 -11.75 -6.91
N VAL A 261 -33.90 -12.51 -7.47
CA VAL A 261 -35.33 -12.27 -7.25
C VAL A 261 -35.68 -12.70 -5.83
N THR A 262 -36.24 -11.78 -5.06
CA THR A 262 -36.73 -12.02 -3.70
C THR A 262 -38.22 -11.71 -3.63
N ASN A 263 -38.90 -12.16 -2.57
CA ASN A 263 -40.31 -11.84 -2.32
C ASN A 263 -40.59 -10.33 -2.19
N LYS A 264 -39.54 -9.49 -2.08
CA LYS A 264 -39.60 -8.02 -2.00
C LYS A 264 -39.10 -7.33 -3.28
N GLY A 265 -38.89 -8.06 -4.37
CA GLY A 265 -38.39 -7.55 -5.64
C GLY A 265 -36.96 -8.03 -5.98
N ILE A 266 -36.36 -7.41 -7.00
CA ILE A 266 -35.01 -7.76 -7.48
C ILE A 266 -33.95 -7.12 -6.57
N LYS A 267 -33.18 -7.94 -5.85
CA LYS A 267 -32.03 -7.51 -5.05
C LYS A 267 -30.76 -7.64 -5.87
N ARG A 268 -30.06 -6.52 -6.13
CA ARG A 268 -28.71 -6.54 -6.71
C ARG A 268 -27.69 -6.79 -5.60
N ILE A 269 -26.86 -7.81 -5.77
CA ILE A 269 -25.75 -8.18 -4.89
C ILE A 269 -24.47 -7.89 -5.66
N ARG A 270 -23.63 -7.02 -5.11
CA ARG A 270 -22.30 -6.71 -5.64
C ARG A 270 -21.26 -7.33 -4.71
N LYS A 271 -20.37 -8.15 -5.26
CA LYS A 271 -19.24 -8.76 -4.55
C LYS A 271 -17.96 -8.25 -5.18
N GLU A 272 -17.03 -7.80 -4.36
CA GLU A 272 -15.75 -7.26 -4.82
C GLU A 272 -14.61 -8.07 -4.21
N LYS A 273 -13.57 -8.31 -5.01
CA LYS A 273 -12.35 -8.99 -4.57
C LYS A 273 -11.13 -8.32 -5.19
N MET A 274 -10.19 -7.91 -4.34
CA MET A 274 -8.91 -7.38 -4.81
C MET A 274 -7.95 -8.54 -5.08
N ILE A 275 -7.48 -8.64 -6.31
CA ILE A 275 -6.50 -9.62 -6.77
C ILE A 275 -5.15 -8.92 -6.85
N PHE A 276 -4.24 -9.30 -5.95
CA PHE A 276 -2.83 -8.97 -6.04
C PHE A 276 -2.13 -10.07 -6.87
N PRO A 277 -1.17 -9.74 -7.75
CA PRO A 277 -0.47 -10.75 -8.55
C PRO A 277 0.14 -11.83 -7.66
N ARG A 278 0.15 -13.07 -8.12
CA ARG A 278 0.93 -14.12 -7.48
C ARG A 278 2.39 -13.95 -7.89
N TYR A 279 3.29 -14.28 -6.97
CA TYR A 279 4.69 -14.48 -7.35
C TYR A 279 4.80 -15.84 -8.04
N HIS A 280 5.46 -15.88 -9.19
CA HIS A 280 5.74 -17.08 -9.99
C HIS A 280 7.22 -17.12 -10.32
#